data_AF-A0A1C5AY05-F1
#
_entry.id   AF-A0A1C5AY05-F1
#
_cell.length_a   1.000
_cell.length_b   1.000
_cell.length_c   1.000
_cell.angle_alpha   90.00
_cell.angle_beta   90.00
_cell.angle_gamma   90.00
#
_symmetry.space_group_name_H-M   'P 1'
#
loop_
_entity.id
_entity.type
_entity.pdbx_description
1 polymer ?
#
loop_
_entity_poly.entity_id
_entity_poly.type
_entity_poly.pdbx_seq_one_letter_code
_entity_poly.pdbx_strand_id
1 'polypeptide(L)'
;MFSGTITGNKIILYIPLVFHNPAPATLVVADIKLRLSGGAGDENSPDRRALPKRMFWIAFHGSVYPEQGKHRQYAMPFAVEGRKSVERVIEFQWDTPETQLKDGPYTATVEVLALPQRWRRRRWSSVCTFQLRTDLWSGNRNALIPRTNDPEFYEAIREVTG
;
A
#
# COMPACT_ATOMS: atom_id res chain seq x y z
N MET A 1 7.50 2.79 5.89
CA MET A 1 6.61 2.81 7.07
C MET A 1 5.15 2.88 6.59
N PHE A 2 4.30 1.87 6.72
CA PHE A 2 2.89 1.94 6.28
C PHE A 2 1.94 2.06 7.48
N SER A 3 0.72 2.56 7.26
CA SER A 3 -0.37 2.58 8.24
C SER A 3 -1.67 2.12 7.59
N GLY A 4 -2.69 1.77 8.38
CA GLY A 4 -3.98 1.34 7.84
C GLY A 4 -5.06 1.29 8.91
N THR A 5 -6.31 1.25 8.46
CA THR A 5 -7.51 1.13 9.29
C THR A 5 -8.35 -0.03 8.77
N ILE A 6 -8.72 -0.97 9.63
CA ILE A 6 -9.74 -2.00 9.33
C ILE A 6 -10.99 -1.66 10.10
N THR A 7 -12.05 -1.34 9.40
CA THR A 7 -13.41 -1.41 9.95
C THR A 7 -14.10 -2.65 9.41
N GLY A 8 -15.19 -3.09 10.05
CA GLY A 8 -15.97 -4.24 9.57
C GLY A 8 -16.43 -4.13 8.11
N ASN A 9 -16.54 -2.90 7.59
CA ASN A 9 -17.10 -2.63 6.26
C ASN A 9 -16.08 -2.02 5.29
N LYS A 10 -14.82 -1.82 5.70
CA LYS A 10 -13.83 -1.11 4.90
C LYS A 10 -12.41 -1.34 5.40
N ILE A 11 -11.49 -1.66 4.49
CA ILE A 11 -10.04 -1.65 4.76
C ILE A 11 -9.42 -0.47 4.02
N ILE A 12 -8.63 0.32 4.73
CA ILE A 12 -7.86 1.44 4.17
C ILE A 12 -6.39 1.22 4.49
N LEU A 13 -5.52 1.34 3.48
CA LEU A 13 -4.07 1.21 3.65
C LEU A 13 -3.38 2.47 3.13
N TYR A 14 -2.51 3.04 3.94
CA TYR A 14 -1.63 4.16 3.61
C TYR A 14 -0.20 3.66 3.46
N ILE A 15 0.33 3.69 2.24
CA ILE A 15 1.67 3.18 1.94
C ILE A 15 2.52 4.32 1.35
N PRO A 16 3.61 4.75 2.01
CA PRO A 16 4.55 5.66 1.40
C PRO A 16 5.35 4.92 0.34
N LEU A 17 5.41 5.50 -0.85
CA LEU A 17 6.18 5.02 -1.97
C LEU A 17 7.04 6.14 -2.53
N VAL A 18 8.24 5.77 -2.96
CA VAL A 18 9.16 6.64 -3.69
C VAL A 18 9.19 6.17 -5.14
N PHE A 19 8.71 7.01 -6.05
CA PHE A 19 8.74 6.75 -7.48
C PHE A 19 10.02 7.34 -8.06
N HIS A 20 11.02 6.49 -8.29
CA HIS A 20 12.27 6.90 -8.94
C HIS A 20 12.19 6.68 -10.45
N ASN A 21 12.45 7.72 -11.23
CA ASN A 21 12.55 7.63 -12.69
C ASN A 21 14.03 7.72 -13.11
N PRO A 22 14.68 6.59 -13.43
CA PRO A 22 16.09 6.59 -13.86
C PRO A 22 16.27 7.09 -15.30
N ALA A 23 15.20 7.17 -16.10
CA ALA A 23 15.29 7.60 -17.49
C ALA A 23 15.47 9.13 -17.59
N PRO A 24 16.02 9.67 -18.69
CA PRO A 24 16.11 11.12 -18.90
C PRO A 24 14.75 11.76 -19.24
N ALA A 25 13.80 10.95 -19.72
CA ALA A 25 12.47 11.40 -20.12
C ALA A 25 11.49 11.33 -18.95
N THR A 26 10.55 12.29 -18.88
CA THR A 26 9.46 12.28 -17.90
C THR A 26 8.55 11.06 -18.11
N LEU A 27 8.22 10.38 -17.01
CA LEU A 27 7.20 9.34 -16.96
C LEU A 27 5.96 9.87 -16.27
N VAL A 28 4.78 9.50 -16.76
CA VAL A 28 3.51 9.82 -16.11
C VAL A 28 2.96 8.55 -15.49
N VAL A 29 2.80 8.57 -14.16
CA VAL A 29 2.07 7.54 -13.44
C VAL A 29 0.59 7.88 -13.55
N ALA A 30 -0.14 7.08 -14.33
CA ALA A 30 -1.56 7.30 -14.59
C ALA A 30 -2.46 6.57 -13.60
N ASP A 31 -2.04 5.42 -13.09
CA ASP A 31 -2.82 4.63 -12.15
C ASP A 31 -1.91 3.73 -11.30
N ILE A 32 -2.40 3.36 -10.12
CA ILE A 32 -1.69 2.54 -9.13
C ILE A 32 -2.70 1.60 -8.48
N LYS A 33 -2.33 0.33 -8.34
CA LYS A 33 -3.11 -0.66 -7.60
C LYS A 33 -2.22 -1.49 -6.70
N LEU A 34 -2.79 -1.89 -5.58
CA LEU A 34 -2.19 -2.81 -4.64
C LEU A 34 -2.86 -4.18 -4.79
N ARG A 35 -2.06 -5.21 -5.08
CA ARG A 35 -2.50 -6.59 -5.10
C ARG A 35 -2.08 -7.25 -3.79
N LEU A 36 -3.05 -7.64 -2.98
CA LEU A 36 -2.83 -8.52 -1.83
C LEU A 36 -3.03 -9.97 -2.25
N SER A 37 -2.15 -10.83 -1.77
CA SER A 37 -2.17 -12.27 -2.02
C SER A 37 -1.50 -13.01 -0.86
N GLY A 38 -1.59 -14.34 -0.86
CA GLY A 38 -1.22 -15.14 0.30
C GLY A 38 -2.30 -15.07 1.39
N GLY A 39 -2.10 -15.77 2.49
CA GLY A 39 -3.03 -15.76 3.61
C GLY A 39 -2.38 -16.42 4.81
N ALA A 40 -2.64 -15.87 6.00
CA ALA A 40 -2.13 -16.40 7.26
C ALA A 40 -2.94 -17.61 7.76
N GLY A 41 -4.09 -17.88 7.15
CA GLY A 41 -4.98 -18.98 7.52
C GLY A 41 -4.68 -20.33 6.84
N ASP A 42 -5.24 -21.37 7.44
CA ASP A 42 -5.38 -22.72 6.89
C ASP A 42 -6.13 -22.74 5.54
N GLU A 43 -6.11 -23.84 4.80
CA GLU A 43 -6.74 -23.93 3.46
C GLU A 43 -8.23 -23.57 3.46
N ASN A 44 -8.89 -23.67 4.60
CA ASN A 44 -10.30 -23.36 4.79
C ASN A 44 -10.58 -21.93 5.25
N SER A 45 -9.55 -21.08 5.36
CA SER A 45 -9.72 -19.75 5.91
C SER A 45 -10.51 -18.82 4.96
N PRO A 46 -11.49 -18.06 5.47
CA PRO A 46 -12.28 -17.14 4.64
C PRO A 46 -11.44 -16.08 3.91
N ASP A 47 -10.34 -15.61 4.51
CA ASP A 47 -9.42 -14.65 3.92
C ASP A 47 -8.63 -15.21 2.73
N ARG A 48 -8.32 -16.51 2.72
CA ARG A 48 -7.70 -17.16 1.54
C ARG A 48 -8.62 -17.15 0.33
N ARG A 49 -9.94 -17.33 0.54
CA ARG A 49 -10.93 -17.30 -0.54
C ARG A 49 -11.16 -15.90 -1.08
N ALA A 50 -11.02 -14.87 -0.24
CA ALA A 50 -11.14 -13.48 -0.62
C ALA A 50 -9.90 -12.91 -1.33
N LEU A 51 -8.82 -13.70 -1.45
CA LEU A 51 -7.55 -13.31 -2.06
C LEU A 51 -7.25 -14.15 -3.32
N PRO A 52 -6.55 -13.60 -4.34
CA PRO A 52 -5.92 -12.29 -4.35
C PRO A 52 -6.92 -11.15 -4.54
N LYS A 53 -6.76 -10.06 -3.76
CA LYS A 53 -7.56 -8.85 -3.91
C LYS A 53 -6.76 -7.74 -4.55
N ARG A 54 -7.41 -6.97 -5.43
CA ARG A 54 -6.88 -5.71 -5.97
C ARG A 54 -7.59 -4.55 -5.30
N MET A 55 -6.82 -3.64 -4.71
CA MET A 55 -7.28 -2.35 -4.22
C MET A 55 -6.71 -1.26 -5.13
N PHE A 56 -7.56 -0.36 -5.58
CA PHE A 56 -7.14 0.77 -6.39
C PHE A 56 -6.76 1.93 -5.48
N TRP A 57 -5.83 2.73 -5.97
CA TRP A 57 -5.45 3.99 -5.35
C TRP A 57 -6.61 4.99 -5.44
N ILE A 58 -6.97 5.59 -4.30
CA ILE A 58 -8.09 6.54 -4.19
C ILE A 58 -7.62 7.96 -3.93
N ALA A 59 -6.55 8.13 -3.15
CA ALA A 59 -6.03 9.44 -2.79
C ALA A 59 -4.54 9.42 -2.42
N PHE A 60 -3.91 10.58 -2.47
CA PHE A 60 -2.63 10.88 -1.87
C PHE A 60 -2.80 11.66 -0.58
N HIS A 61 -1.80 11.50 0.29
CA HIS A 61 -1.65 12.27 1.51
C HIS A 61 -0.25 12.88 1.56
N GLY A 62 -0.14 14.05 2.20
CA GLY A 62 1.15 14.66 2.51
C GLY A 62 1.92 13.94 3.61
N SER A 63 1.25 13.08 4.40
CA SER A 63 1.82 12.35 5.52
C SER A 63 1.13 10.99 5.72
N VAL A 64 1.80 10.07 6.41
CA VAL A 64 1.24 8.75 6.80
C VAL A 64 0.15 8.90 7.89
N TYR A 65 0.12 10.06 8.55
CA TYR A 65 -0.89 10.50 9.52
C TYR A 65 -1.52 11.80 9.05
N PRO A 66 -2.55 11.75 8.19
CA PRO A 66 -3.26 12.96 7.83
C PRO A 66 -4.00 13.48 9.07
N GLU A 67 -3.65 14.66 9.57
CA GLU A 67 -4.51 15.37 10.52
C GLU A 67 -5.86 15.66 9.86
N GLN A 68 -6.94 15.68 10.66
CA GLN A 68 -8.26 16.04 10.15
C GLN A 68 -8.20 17.41 9.45
N GLY A 69 -8.60 17.44 8.18
CA GLY A 69 -8.59 18.67 7.36
C GLY A 69 -7.30 18.94 6.57
N LYS A 70 -6.22 18.14 6.75
CA LYS A 70 -5.01 18.27 5.91
C LYS A 70 -5.11 17.47 4.60
N HIS A 71 -4.38 17.97 3.61
CA HIS A 71 -4.44 17.68 2.16
C HIS A 71 -4.57 16.21 1.75
N ARG A 72 -5.81 15.68 1.75
CA ARG A 72 -6.19 14.52 0.96
C ARG A 72 -6.41 14.96 -0.48
N GLN A 73 -5.53 14.53 -1.38
CA GLN A 73 -5.64 14.83 -2.80
C GLN A 73 -6.17 13.58 -3.52
N TYR A 74 -7.34 13.66 -4.16
CA TYR A 74 -7.90 12.53 -4.89
C TYR A 74 -6.96 12.01 -5.99
N ALA A 75 -7.12 10.73 -6.33
CA ALA A 75 -6.28 10.08 -7.30
C ALA A 75 -6.28 10.82 -8.64
N MET A 76 -5.09 11.25 -9.08
CA MET A 76 -4.90 11.96 -10.33
C MET A 76 -3.50 11.70 -10.90
N PRO A 77 -3.35 11.49 -12.22
CA PRO A 77 -2.05 11.23 -12.82
C PRO A 77 -0.99 12.26 -12.40
N PHE A 78 0.23 11.80 -12.17
CA PHE A 78 1.34 12.67 -11.79
C PHE A 78 2.61 12.33 -12.58
N ALA A 79 3.42 13.35 -12.83
CA ALA A 79 4.68 13.21 -13.51
C ALA A 79 5.81 12.88 -12.54
N VAL A 80 6.73 12.03 -12.97
CA VAL A 80 8.04 11.83 -12.36
C VAL A 80 9.05 12.24 -13.41
N GLU A 81 9.65 13.42 -13.22
CA GLU A 81 10.67 13.94 -14.12
C GLU A 81 11.86 12.99 -14.24
N GLY A 82 12.56 13.06 -15.37
CA GLY A 82 13.72 12.21 -15.61
C GLY A 82 14.82 12.44 -14.58
N ARG A 83 15.45 11.35 -14.12
CA ARG A 83 16.51 11.33 -13.11
C ARG A 83 16.09 11.91 -11.75
N LYS A 84 14.78 11.93 -11.46
CA LYS A 84 14.23 12.42 -10.19
C LYS A 84 13.39 11.37 -9.49
N SER A 85 13.10 11.64 -8.23
CA SER A 85 12.16 10.88 -7.40
C SER A 85 10.99 11.75 -6.97
N VAL A 86 9.84 11.13 -6.77
CA VAL A 86 8.67 11.75 -6.14
C VAL A 86 8.19 10.83 -5.03
N GLU A 87 8.04 11.38 -3.83
CA GLU A 87 7.50 10.67 -2.67
C GLU A 87 6.01 10.94 -2.54
N ARG A 88 5.23 9.88 -2.30
CA ARG A 88 3.78 9.97 -2.07
C ARG A 88 3.35 8.97 -1.02
N VAL A 89 2.45 9.37 -0.14
CA VAL A 89 1.67 8.43 0.69
C VAL A 89 0.39 8.09 -0.05
N ILE A 90 0.20 6.81 -0.36
CA ILE A 90 -0.90 6.35 -1.21
C ILE A 90 -1.96 5.68 -0.37
N GLU A 91 -3.20 6.15 -0.47
CA GLU A 91 -4.40 5.55 0.10
C GLU A 91 -4.97 4.51 -0.86
N PHE A 92 -4.94 3.24 -0.45
CA PHE A 92 -5.65 2.13 -1.08
C PHE A 92 -6.88 1.77 -0.27
N GLN A 93 -7.94 1.38 -0.96
CA GLN A 93 -9.22 1.09 -0.32
C GLN A 93 -9.78 -0.24 -0.80
N TRP A 94 -10.28 -1.03 0.14
CA TRP A 94 -11.16 -2.17 -0.09
C TRP A 94 -12.51 -1.87 0.55
N ASP A 95 -13.47 -1.47 -0.29
CA ASP A 95 -14.85 -1.25 0.14
C ASP A 95 -15.58 -2.57 0.29
N THR A 96 -16.39 -2.67 1.36
CA THR A 96 -17.24 -3.83 1.66
C THR A 96 -16.47 -5.15 1.57
N PRO A 97 -15.43 -5.34 2.41
CA PRO A 97 -14.68 -6.59 2.40
C PRO A 97 -15.60 -7.74 2.82
N GLU A 98 -15.67 -8.77 1.99
CA GLU A 98 -16.45 -10.00 2.24
C GLU A 98 -15.97 -10.73 3.51
N THR A 99 -14.74 -10.45 3.95
CA THR A 99 -14.13 -10.99 5.14
C THR A 99 -13.08 -10.04 5.71
N GLN A 100 -12.84 -10.10 7.01
CA GLN A 100 -11.73 -9.39 7.62
C GLN A 100 -10.42 -10.16 7.36
N LEU A 101 -9.34 -9.43 7.09
CA LEU A 101 -8.01 -10.03 7.05
C LEU A 101 -7.71 -10.61 8.44
N LYS A 102 -7.29 -11.87 8.49
CA LYS A 102 -6.76 -12.49 9.71
C LYS A 102 -5.42 -11.85 10.05
N ASP A 103 -4.98 -12.07 11.28
CA ASP A 103 -3.67 -11.64 11.73
C ASP A 103 -2.59 -12.51 11.07
N GLY A 104 -1.68 -11.89 10.32
CA GLY A 104 -0.47 -12.53 9.83
C GLY A 104 0.09 -11.90 8.55
N PRO A 105 1.06 -12.57 7.91
CA PRO A 105 1.73 -12.05 6.74
C PRO A 105 0.90 -12.24 5.47
N TYR A 106 0.80 -11.17 4.70
CA TYR A 106 0.28 -11.16 3.34
C TYR A 106 1.36 -10.67 2.38
N THR A 107 1.30 -11.12 1.13
CA THR A 107 2.15 -10.61 0.05
C THR A 107 1.44 -9.44 -0.62
N ALA A 108 2.01 -8.24 -0.45
CA ALA A 108 1.56 -7.00 -1.06
C ALA A 108 2.43 -6.67 -2.28
N THR A 109 1.84 -6.60 -3.47
CA THR A 109 2.51 -6.15 -4.70
C THR A 109 1.89 -4.83 -5.16
N VAL A 110 2.70 -3.78 -5.27
CA VAL A 110 2.27 -2.54 -5.92
C VAL A 110 2.51 -2.66 -7.41
N GLU A 111 1.47 -2.38 -8.20
CA GLU A 111 1.51 -2.30 -9.64
C GLU A 111 1.18 -0.88 -10.08
N VAL A 112 1.90 -0.40 -11.10
CA VAL A 112 1.76 0.95 -11.63
C VAL A 112 1.46 0.89 -13.11
N LEU A 113 0.52 1.72 -13.55
CA LEU A 113 0.29 2.01 -14.96
C LEU A 113 1.05 3.30 -15.31
N ALA A 114 2.27 3.14 -15.83
CA ALA A 114 3.04 4.26 -16.36
C ALA A 114 2.72 4.45 -17.85
N LEU A 115 2.42 5.68 -18.26
CA LEU A 115 2.27 6.03 -19.66
C LEU A 115 3.66 6.33 -20.26
N PRO A 116 4.07 5.60 -21.30
CA PRO A 116 5.30 5.92 -22.01
C PRO A 116 5.11 7.22 -22.80
N GLN A 117 6.20 7.97 -22.97
CA GLN A 117 6.14 9.30 -23.58
C GLN A 117 5.76 9.27 -25.06
N ARG A 118 6.02 8.20 -25.84
CA ARG A 118 5.73 8.22 -27.29
C ARG A 118 5.25 6.94 -28.01
N TRP A 119 5.56 5.69 -27.61
CA TRP A 119 5.29 4.53 -28.51
C TRP A 119 5.00 3.15 -27.90
N ARG A 120 4.89 3.00 -26.56
CA ARG A 120 4.62 1.69 -25.94
C ARG A 120 3.15 1.55 -25.53
N ARG A 121 2.62 0.31 -25.60
CA ARG A 121 1.29 -0.01 -25.08
C ARG A 121 1.25 0.23 -23.57
N ARG A 122 0.14 0.78 -23.09
CA ARG A 122 -0.17 0.92 -21.66
C ARG A 122 -0.08 -0.46 -21.01
N ARG A 123 0.82 -0.66 -20.05
CA ARG A 123 0.98 -1.93 -19.34
C ARG A 123 1.18 -1.69 -17.86
N TRP A 124 0.43 -2.44 -17.06
CA TRP A 124 0.66 -2.56 -15.62
C TRP A 124 2.01 -3.22 -15.38
N SER A 125 2.84 -2.60 -14.55
CA SER A 125 4.14 -3.11 -14.17
C SER A 125 4.22 -3.22 -12.65
N SER A 126 4.65 -4.37 -12.12
CA SER A 126 4.93 -4.52 -10.70
C SER A 126 6.18 -3.72 -10.35
N VAL A 127 6.07 -2.80 -9.39
CA VAL A 127 7.18 -1.91 -9.00
C VAL A 127 7.82 -2.31 -7.68
N CYS A 128 7.05 -2.89 -6.75
CA CYS A 128 7.60 -3.47 -5.53
C CYS A 128 6.69 -4.59 -5.00
N THR A 129 7.29 -5.52 -4.27
CA THR A 129 6.57 -6.54 -3.50
C THR A 129 7.17 -6.60 -2.10
N PHE A 130 6.32 -6.64 -1.08
CA PHE A 130 6.75 -6.69 0.32
C PHE A 130 5.73 -7.48 1.15
N GLN A 131 6.13 -7.84 2.36
CA GLN A 131 5.23 -8.49 3.31
C GLN A 131 4.40 -7.43 4.06
N LEU A 132 3.08 -7.55 3.96
CA LEU A 132 2.13 -6.80 4.77
C LEU A 132 1.75 -7.65 5.98
N ARG A 133 2.23 -7.30 7.15
CA ARG A 133 1.93 -8.00 8.42
C ARG A 133 0.74 -7.36 9.12
N THR A 134 -0.42 -8.00 9.04
CA THR A 134 -1.67 -7.52 9.68
C THR A 134 -1.72 -7.86 11.17
N ASP A 135 -1.01 -8.89 11.61
CA ASP A 135 -0.84 -9.28 13.02
C ASP A 135 -0.16 -8.19 13.86
N LEU A 136 0.53 -7.28 13.19
CA LEU A 136 1.15 -6.13 13.82
C LEU A 136 0.21 -4.93 13.97
N TRP A 137 -1.04 -5.05 13.50
CA TRP A 137 -2.07 -4.05 13.66
C TRP A 137 -2.68 -4.27 15.06
N SER A 138 -2.17 -3.58 16.08
CA SER A 138 -2.62 -3.68 17.47
C SER A 138 -4.14 -3.72 17.61
N GLY A 139 -4.64 -4.44 18.62
CA GLY A 139 -6.05 -4.80 18.85
C GLY A 139 -7.10 -3.67 18.88
N ASN A 140 -6.70 -2.40 18.75
CA ASN A 140 -7.61 -1.32 18.38
C ASN A 140 -7.58 -1.13 16.86
N ARG A 141 -8.39 -1.90 16.13
CA ARG A 141 -8.51 -1.89 14.66
C ARG A 141 -8.96 -0.53 14.07
N ASN A 142 -9.29 0.43 14.94
CA ASN A 142 -9.61 1.82 14.62
C ASN A 142 -8.41 2.79 14.71
N ALA A 143 -7.23 2.33 15.14
CA ALA A 143 -6.04 3.18 15.28
C ALA A 143 -5.13 3.12 14.05
N LEU A 144 -4.65 4.29 13.58
CA LEU A 144 -3.58 4.42 12.58
C LEU A 144 -2.26 3.97 13.22
N ILE A 145 -1.65 2.89 12.73
CA ILE A 145 -0.44 2.31 13.35
C ILE A 145 0.79 2.54 12.47
N PRO A 146 1.90 3.11 12.99
CA PRO A 146 3.17 3.22 12.25
C PRO A 146 3.90 1.89 12.29
N ARG A 147 4.31 1.32 11.14
CA ARG A 147 5.44 0.37 11.11
C ARG A 147 6.30 0.46 9.88
N THR A 148 7.61 0.41 10.07
CA THR A 148 8.68 0.40 9.06
C THR A 148 8.93 -1.01 8.51
N ASN A 149 9.48 -1.13 7.29
CA ASN A 149 9.93 -2.41 6.73
C ASN A 149 11.40 -2.70 7.07
N ASP A 150 11.97 -1.92 7.98
CA ASP A 150 13.34 -2.08 8.47
C ASP A 150 13.44 -3.31 9.38
N PRO A 151 14.21 -4.36 9.01
CA PRO A 151 14.40 -5.56 9.82
C PRO A 151 14.98 -5.25 11.21
N GLU A 152 15.85 -4.25 11.34
CA GLU A 152 16.52 -3.91 12.62
C GLU A 152 15.52 -3.33 13.64
N PHE A 153 14.52 -2.59 13.15
CA PHE A 153 13.44 -2.07 13.98
C PHE A 153 12.60 -3.17 14.65
N TYR A 154 12.52 -4.36 14.03
CA TYR A 154 11.77 -5.50 14.59
C TYR A 154 12.53 -6.23 15.70
N GLU A 155 13.86 -6.19 15.70
CA GLU A 155 14.68 -6.73 16.79
C GLU A 155 14.55 -5.84 18.04
N ALA A 156 14.59 -4.52 17.86
CA ALA A 156 14.45 -3.55 18.95
C ALA A 156 13.10 -3.63 19.68
N ILE A 157 11.99 -3.92 18.98
CA ILE A 157 10.68 -4.07 19.64
C ILE A 157 10.62 -5.35 20.50
N ARG A 158 11.27 -6.43 20.07
CA ARG A 158 11.27 -7.69 20.84
C ARG A 158 11.98 -7.56 22.18
N GLU A 159 13.01 -6.72 22.28
CA GLU A 159 13.72 -6.45 23.54
C GLU A 159 12.89 -5.62 24.52
N VAL A 160 12.00 -4.75 24.03
CA VAL A 160 11.20 -3.85 24.88
C VAL A 160 9.92 -4.51 25.39
N THR A 161 9.40 -5.52 24.68
CA THR A 161 8.19 -6.26 25.08
C THR A 161 8.46 -7.65 25.65
N GLY A 162 9.71 -7.95 25.98
CA GLY A 162 10.13 -9.16 26.70
C GLY A 162 9.82 -9.09 28.19
#